data_AF-A0A537SHZ3-F1
#
_entry.id   AF-A0A537SHZ3-F1
#
_cell.length_a   1.000
_cell.length_b   1.000
_cell.length_c   1.000
_cell.angle_alpha   90.00
_cell.angle_beta   90.00
_cell.angle_gamma   90.00
#
_symmetry.space_group_name_H-M   'P 1'
#
loop_
_entity.id
_entity.type
_entity.pdbx_description
1 polymer ?
#
loop_
_entity_poly.entity_id
_entity_poly.type
_entity_poly.pdbx_seq_one_letter_code
_entity_poly.pdbx_strand_id
1 'polypeptide(L)'
;MRKAKKKRTGGIGSSFDDFLKEDGIYEDATARAIKRVLARQLAELMRREEISKTELATRMKTSRAQLDRLLDPENESVTLGT
;
A
#
# COMPACT_ATOMS: atom_id res chain seq x y z
N MET A 1 -33.86 -41.09 -9.14
CA MET A 1 -32.50 -40.57 -8.87
C MET A 1 -32.19 -39.43 -9.84
N ARG A 2 -32.15 -38.18 -9.39
CA ARG A 2 -31.76 -37.03 -10.24
C ARG A 2 -30.32 -36.63 -9.91
N LYS A 3 -29.38 -36.85 -10.83
CA LYS A 3 -28.00 -36.36 -10.70
C LYS A 3 -28.00 -34.84 -10.81
N ALA A 4 -27.56 -34.15 -9.76
CA ALA A 4 -27.38 -32.71 -9.79
C ALA A 4 -26.25 -32.33 -10.77
N LYS A 5 -26.55 -31.43 -11.71
CA LYS A 5 -25.64 -30.92 -12.74
C LYS A 5 -24.60 -30.02 -12.06
N LYS A 6 -23.33 -30.45 -12.01
CA LYS A 6 -22.21 -29.65 -11.45
C LYS A 6 -22.10 -28.33 -12.24
N LYS A 7 -22.42 -27.21 -11.58
CA LYS A 7 -22.30 -25.86 -12.13
C LYS A 7 -20.82 -25.64 -12.46
N ARG A 8 -20.48 -25.45 -13.74
CA ARG A 8 -19.13 -25.02 -14.13
C ARG A 8 -19.01 -23.56 -13.69
N THR A 9 -18.49 -23.34 -12.48
CA THR A 9 -17.93 -22.05 -12.11
C THR A 9 -16.74 -21.85 -13.04
N GLY A 10 -16.80 -20.88 -13.97
CA GLY A 10 -15.60 -20.45 -14.67
C GLY A 10 -14.52 -20.21 -13.63
N GLY A 11 -13.38 -20.88 -13.74
CA GLY A 11 -12.39 -20.89 -12.68
C GLY A 11 -11.97 -19.46 -12.38
N ILE A 12 -12.09 -19.06 -11.11
CA ILE A 12 -11.30 -17.93 -10.61
C ILE A 12 -9.85 -18.32 -10.91
N GLY A 13 -9.14 -17.49 -11.66
CA GLY A 13 -7.76 -17.75 -12.05
C GLY A 13 -6.81 -17.81 -10.84
N SER A 14 -5.49 -17.81 -11.12
CA SER A 14 -4.50 -17.60 -10.07
C SER A 14 -4.69 -16.26 -9.36
N SER A 15 -4.17 -16.12 -8.15
CA SER A 15 -4.28 -14.87 -7.41
C SER A 15 -3.46 -13.76 -8.08
N PHE A 16 -3.79 -12.50 -7.80
CA PHE A 16 -2.97 -11.38 -8.29
C PHE A 16 -1.54 -11.46 -7.76
N ASP A 17 -1.35 -11.95 -6.53
CA ASP A 17 -0.04 -12.17 -5.94
C ASP A 17 0.76 -13.22 -6.72
N ASP A 18 0.11 -14.29 -7.19
CA ASP A 18 0.75 -15.30 -8.03
C ASP A 18 1.20 -14.69 -9.36
N PHE A 19 0.35 -13.89 -9.99
CA PHE A 19 0.71 -13.13 -11.20
C PHE A 19 1.93 -12.23 -10.97
N LEU A 20 1.97 -11.47 -9.87
CA LEU A 20 3.10 -10.58 -9.56
C LEU A 20 4.39 -11.35 -9.24
N LYS A 21 4.28 -12.55 -8.65
CA LYS A 21 5.42 -13.43 -8.37
C LYS A 21 5.95 -14.07 -9.65
N GLU A 22 5.07 -14.50 -10.54
CA GLU A 22 5.43 -15.03 -11.85
C GLU A 22 6.18 -13.99 -12.69
N ASP A 23 5.78 -12.72 -12.61
CA ASP A 23 6.44 -11.60 -13.31
C ASP A 23 7.66 -11.03 -12.54
N GLY A 24 7.97 -11.57 -11.35
CA GLY A 24 9.14 -11.17 -10.56
C GLY A 24 9.07 -9.78 -9.92
N ILE A 25 7.90 -9.13 -9.94
CA ILE A 25 7.68 -7.75 -9.45
C ILE A 25 6.93 -7.67 -8.12
N TYR A 26 6.63 -8.81 -7.50
CA TYR A 26 5.84 -8.89 -6.26
C TYR A 26 6.37 -8.00 -5.14
N GLU A 27 7.67 -8.06 -4.85
CA GLU A 27 8.26 -7.28 -3.75
C GLU A 27 8.21 -5.77 -4.01
N ASP A 28 8.56 -5.34 -5.22
CA ASP A 28 8.50 -3.93 -5.61
C ASP A 28 7.07 -3.38 -5.60
N ALA A 29 6.13 -4.14 -6.16
CA ALA A 29 4.71 -3.78 -6.18
C ALA A 29 4.14 -3.67 -4.75
N THR A 30 4.47 -4.65 -3.89
CA THR A 30 4.03 -4.67 -2.49
C THR A 30 4.62 -3.51 -1.70
N ALA A 31 5.93 -3.25 -1.82
CA ALA A 31 6.58 -2.12 -1.17
C ALA A 31 6.00 -0.77 -1.63
N ARG A 32 5.74 -0.61 -2.93
CA ARG A 32 5.06 0.57 -3.48
C ARG A 32 3.65 0.72 -2.92
N ALA A 33 2.89 -0.37 -2.82
CA ALA A 33 1.52 -0.35 -2.29
C ALA A 33 1.50 0.06 -0.80
N ILE A 34 2.35 -0.55 0.03
CA ILE A 34 2.47 -0.23 1.46
C ILE A 34 2.77 1.26 1.64
N LYS A 35 3.76 1.80 0.90
CA LYS A 35 4.11 3.22 0.96
C LYS A 35 2.93 4.14 0.65
N ARG A 36 2.21 3.87 -0.44
CA ARG A 36 1.04 4.67 -0.85
C ARG A 36 -0.07 4.64 0.19
N VAL A 37 -0.31 3.48 0.80
CA VAL A 37 -1.31 3.35 1.87
C VAL A 37 -0.91 4.17 3.09
N LEU A 38 0.34 4.07 3.55
CA LEU A 38 0.84 4.84 4.69
C LEU A 38 0.78 6.34 4.43
N ALA A 39 1.23 6.80 3.27
CA ALA A 39 1.18 8.21 2.87
C ALA A 39 -0.25 8.75 2.93
N ARG A 40 -1.22 8.01 2.36
CA ARG A 40 -2.63 8.37 2.39
C ARG A 40 -3.18 8.44 3.81
N GLN A 41 -2.87 7.47 4.66
CA GLN A 41 -3.31 7.45 6.06
C GLN A 41 -2.77 8.64 6.86
N LEU A 42 -1.50 8.99 6.67
CA LEU A 42 -0.90 10.16 7.31
C LEU A 42 -1.52 11.46 6.80
N ALA A 43 -1.78 11.58 5.50
CA ALA A 43 -2.47 12.74 4.94
C ALA A 43 -3.92 12.86 5.46
N GLU A 44 -4.64 11.74 5.61
CA GLU A 44 -5.97 11.68 6.23
C GLU A 44 -5.93 12.10 7.70
N LEU A 45 -4.95 11.61 8.46
CA LEU A 45 -4.73 11.98 9.85
C LEU A 45 -4.53 13.49 10.01
N MET A 46 -3.66 14.09 9.19
CA MET A 46 -3.42 15.54 9.20
C MET A 46 -4.71 16.34 8.95
N ARG A 47 -5.54 15.90 8.00
CA ARG A 47 -6.83 16.55 7.72
C ARG A 47 -7.81 16.39 8.88
N ARG A 48 -7.91 15.20 9.46
CA ARG A 48 -8.86 14.88 10.53
C ARG A 48 -8.53 15.62 11.83
N GLU A 49 -7.26 15.77 12.15
CA GLU A 49 -6.79 16.41 13.38
C GLU A 49 -6.39 17.87 13.20
N GLU A 50 -6.53 18.41 11.98
CA GLU A 50 -6.16 19.78 11.62
C GLU A 50 -4.70 20.14 11.98
N ILE A 51 -3.80 19.15 11.90
CA ILE A 51 -2.38 19.32 12.23
C ILE A 51 -1.52 19.59 11.00
N SER A 52 -0.50 20.42 11.19
CA SER A 52 0.50 20.68 10.16
C SER A 52 1.42 19.48 9.96
N LYS A 53 2.13 19.48 8.83
CA LYS A 53 3.16 18.46 8.53
C LYS A 53 4.30 18.51 9.56
N THR A 54 4.67 19.70 10.01
CA THR A 54 5.71 19.90 11.03
C THR A 54 5.28 19.29 12.37
N GLU A 55 4.01 19.49 12.75
CA GLU A 55 3.44 18.92 13.97
C GLU A 55 3.41 17.39 13.89
N LEU A 56 2.95 16.82 12.77
CA LEU A 56 2.96 15.38 12.56
C LEU A 56 4.39 14.79 12.63
N ALA A 57 5.37 15.46 12.02
CA ALA A 57 6.77 15.03 12.08
C ALA A 57 7.30 14.99 13.53
N THR A 58 6.98 16.01 14.32
CA THR A 58 7.32 16.07 15.75
C THR A 58 6.69 14.90 16.52
N ARG A 59 5.39 14.63 16.33
CA ARG A 59 4.69 13.52 16.99
C ARG A 59 5.28 12.15 16.62
N MET A 60 5.68 11.99 15.36
CA MET A 60 6.30 10.78 14.84
C MET A 60 7.78 10.65 15.20
N LYS A 61 8.38 11.64 15.88
CA LYS A 61 9.82 11.69 16.20
C LYS A 61 10.69 11.52 14.94
N THR A 62 10.28 12.13 13.85
CA THR A 62 10.98 12.11 12.56
C THR A 62 11.23 13.53 12.05
N SER A 63 12.10 13.67 11.05
CA SER A 63 12.30 14.98 10.42
C SER A 63 11.17 15.30 9.44
N ARG A 64 10.85 16.59 9.28
CA ARG A 64 9.92 17.06 8.23
C ARG A 64 10.34 16.55 6.85
N ALA A 65 11.64 16.55 6.54
CA ALA A 65 12.15 16.10 5.25
C ALA A 65 11.89 14.60 5.00
N GLN A 66 12.03 13.75 6.02
CA GLN A 66 11.69 12.32 5.91
C GLN A 66 10.18 12.11 5.73
N LEU A 67 9.36 12.86 6.48
CA LEU A 67 7.92 12.83 6.32
C LEU A 67 7.48 13.36 4.94
N ASP A 68 8.12 14.41 4.43
CA ASP A 68 7.88 14.96 3.08
C ASP A 68 8.12 13.90 2.02
N ARG A 69 9.24 13.17 2.09
CA ARG A 69 9.54 12.07 1.15
C ARG A 69 8.53 10.94 1.23
N LEU A 70 8.06 10.59 2.44
CA LEU A 70 7.05 9.55 2.62
C LEU A 70 5.68 9.96 2.05
N LEU A 71 5.32 11.24 2.17
CA LEU A 71 4.04 11.78 1.71
C LEU A 71 4.03 12.13 0.21
N ASP A 72 5.20 12.18 -0.43
CA ASP A 72 5.35 12.51 -1.84
C ASP A 72 4.98 11.31 -2.73
N PRO A 73 3.89 11.41 -3.53
CA PRO A 73 3.44 10.30 -4.38
C PRO A 73 4.43 9.97 -5.51
N GLU A 74 5.30 10.90 -5.87
CA GLU A 74 6.30 10.74 -6.93
C GLU A 74 7.62 10.18 -6.38
N ASN A 75 7.77 10.10 -5.05
CA ASN A 75 9.00 9.62 -4.43
C ASN A 75 9.01 8.10 -4.25
N GLU A 76 9.60 7.42 -5.22
CA GLU A 76 9.72 5.95 -5.20
C GLU A 76 10.84 5.45 -4.26
N SER A 77 11.77 6.31 -3.86
CA SER A 77 13.04 5.93 -3.21
C SER A 77 12.98 5.71 -1.69
N VAL A 78 11.83 5.91 -1.06
CA VAL A 78 11.70 5.68 0.40
C VAL A 78 11.78 4.18 0.71
N THR A 79 12.70 3.81 1.60
CA THR A 79 12.83 2.45 2.13
C THR A 79 12.09 2.34 3.46
N LEU A 80 11.19 1.36 3.57
CA LEU A 80 10.61 0.96 4.84
C LEU A 80 11.45 -0.19 5.40
N GLY A 81 11.82 -0.11 6.68
CA GLY A 81 12.39 -1.27 7.36
C GLY A 81 11.27 -2.27 7.65
N THR A 82 11.10 -3.25 6.78
CA THR A 82 10.12 -4.33 6.87
C THR A 82 10.81 -5.66 7.01
#